data_AF-A0A075K0A8-F1
#
_entry.id   AF-A0A075K0A8-F1
#
_cell.length_a   1.000
_cell.length_b   1.000
_cell.length_c   1.000
_cell.angle_alpha   90.00
_cell.angle_beta   90.00
_cell.angle_gamma   90.00
#
_symmetry.space_group_name_H-M   'P 1'
#
loop_
_entity.id
_entity.type
_entity.pdbx_description
1 polymer ?
#
loop_
_entity_poly.entity_id
_entity_poly.type
_entity_poly.pdbx_seq_one_letter_code
_entity_poly.pdbx_strand_id
1 'polypeptide(L)'
;MDKKNRTSCRDEMLQVVKQLVKTKGKNEFSAQEVLDEMRSAGTSYKESTIRTHLTSKCCVGTKQHHQTVYDDYARIGHGLYALVHLSDAM
;
A
#
# COMPACT_ATOMS: atom_id res chain seq x y z
N MET A 1 19.70 -8.48 11.05
CA MET A 1 18.56 -8.72 11.96
C MET A 1 17.36 -8.97 11.06
N ASP A 2 17.34 -10.18 10.49
CA ASP A 2 16.48 -10.58 9.39
C ASP A 2 15.10 -10.93 9.96
N LYS A 3 14.20 -9.95 9.92
CA LYS A 3 12.81 -10.16 10.35
C LYS A 3 12.18 -11.18 9.41
N LYS A 4 12.05 -12.42 9.89
CA LYS A 4 11.25 -13.50 9.28
C LYS A 4 9.89 -12.94 8.85
N ASN A 5 9.70 -12.81 7.54
CA ASN A 5 8.48 -12.35 6.89
C ASN A 5 7.32 -13.31 7.23
N ARG A 6 6.49 -12.95 8.21
CA ARG A 6 5.06 -13.19 8.03
C ARG A 6 4.62 -12.09 7.08
N THR A 7 4.51 -12.40 5.78
CA THR A 7 3.91 -11.50 4.78
C THR A 7 2.47 -11.23 5.20
N SER A 8 2.29 -10.16 5.96
CA SER A 8 0.96 -9.60 6.16
C SER A 8 0.54 -8.98 4.83
N CYS A 9 -0.77 -8.90 4.57
CA CYS A 9 -1.32 -8.13 3.44
C CYS A 9 -0.71 -6.72 3.34
N ARG A 10 -0.36 -6.09 4.47
CA ARG A 10 0.38 -4.81 4.51
C ARG A 10 1.77 -4.90 3.86
N ASP A 11 2.54 -5.95 4.17
CA ASP A 11 3.91 -6.12 3.70
C ASP A 11 3.94 -6.42 2.20
N GLU A 12 3.05 -7.31 1.73
CA GLU A 12 2.88 -7.59 0.29
C GLU A 12 2.49 -6.32 -0.47
N MET A 13 1.49 -5.58 0.00
CA MET A 13 1.10 -4.31 -0.63
C MET A 13 2.25 -3.30 -0.62
N LEU A 14 3.00 -3.16 0.48
CA LEU A 14 4.14 -2.25 0.57
C LEU A 14 5.21 -2.60 -0.47
N GLN A 15 5.55 -3.89 -0.61
CA GLN A 15 6.52 -4.34 -1.60
C GLN A 15 6.06 -4.06 -3.02
N VAL A 16 4.81 -4.39 -3.33
CA VAL A 16 4.20 -4.15 -4.65
C VAL A 16 4.17 -2.66 -4.98
N VAL A 17 3.69 -1.82 -4.06
CA VAL A 17 3.62 -0.37 -4.25
C VAL A 17 5.01 0.24 -4.43
N LYS A 18 6.01 -0.22 -3.65
CA LYS A 18 7.40 0.23 -3.81
C LYS A 18 7.95 -0.11 -5.20
N GLN A 19 7.69 -1.33 -5.70
CA GLN A 19 8.10 -1.72 -7.06
C GLN A 19 7.39 -0.90 -8.13
N LEU A 20 6.08 -0.68 -7.97
CA LEU A 20 5.28 0.14 -8.88
C LEU A 20 5.82 1.57 -8.97
N VAL A 21 6.04 2.23 -7.83
CA VAL A 21 6.60 3.60 -7.78
C VAL A 21 8.00 3.66 -8.38
N LYS A 22 8.85 2.65 -8.10
CA LYS A 22 10.21 2.56 -8.65
C LYS A 22 10.19 2.36 -10.17
N THR A 23 9.32 1.50 -10.68
CA THR A 23 9.17 1.21 -12.11
C THR A 23 8.60 2.41 -12.86
N LYS A 24 7.63 3.10 -12.27
CA LYS A 24 7.00 4.30 -12.81
C LYS A 24 7.90 5.54 -12.72
N GLY A 25 8.87 5.55 -11.80
CA GLY A 25 9.71 6.71 -11.49
C GLY A 25 8.95 7.86 -10.80
N LYS A 26 7.72 7.60 -10.34
CA LYS A 26 6.83 8.61 -9.75
C LYS A 26 6.19 8.05 -8.48
N ASN A 27 6.27 8.79 -7.38
CA ASN A 27 5.69 8.40 -6.09
C ASN A 27 4.17 8.62 -6.04
N GLU A 28 3.46 8.11 -7.05
CA GLU A 28 2.01 8.14 -7.11
C GLU A 28 1.45 6.88 -7.78
N PHE A 29 0.39 6.35 -7.19
CA PHE A 29 -0.27 5.16 -7.65
C PHE A 29 -1.76 5.21 -7.35
N SER A 30 -2.54 4.54 -8.19
CA SER A 30 -3.97 4.34 -8.00
C SER A 30 -4.27 3.02 -7.30
N ALA A 31 -5.45 2.92 -6.70
CA ALA A 31 -5.92 1.65 -6.16
C ALA A 31 -5.98 0.55 -7.23
N GLN A 32 -6.26 0.90 -8.49
CA GLN A 32 -6.34 -0.04 -9.60
C GLN A 32 -4.97 -0.60 -9.97
N GLU A 33 -3.92 0.24 -10.02
CA GLU A 33 -2.55 -0.22 -10.29
C GLU A 33 -2.07 -1.18 -9.19
N VAL A 34 -2.38 -0.88 -7.93
CA VAL A 34 -2.04 -1.79 -6.82
C VAL A 34 -2.76 -3.13 -6.96
N LEU A 35 -4.03 -3.13 -7.35
CA LEU A 35 -4.77 -4.38 -7.57
C LEU A 35 -4.19 -5.21 -8.71
N ASP A 36 -3.81 -4.56 -9.82
CA ASP A 36 -3.23 -5.24 -10.99
C ASP A 36 -1.88 -5.86 -10.63
N GLU A 37 -1.02 -5.11 -9.96
CA GLU A 37 0.30 -5.61 -9.54
C GLU A 37 0.20 -6.68 -8.45
N MET A 38 -0.72 -6.53 -7.49
CA MET A 38 -0.97 -7.57 -6.47
C MET A 38 -1.49 -8.87 -7.11
N ARG A 39 -2.31 -8.74 -8.16
CA ARG A 39 -2.79 -9.89 -8.94
C ARG A 39 -1.65 -10.52 -9.76
N SER A 40 -0.80 -9.70 -10.37
CA SER A 40 0.40 -10.13 -11.09
C SER A 40 1.39 -10.85 -10.16
N ALA A 41 1.54 -10.37 -8.92
CA ALA A 41 2.32 -10.98 -7.86
C ALA A 41 1.72 -12.28 -7.30
N GLY A 42 0.50 -12.68 -7.71
CA GLY A 42 -0.14 -13.92 -7.28
C GLY A 42 -0.76 -13.88 -5.89
N THR A 43 -1.17 -12.70 -5.41
CA THR A 43 -1.79 -12.58 -4.09
C THR A 43 -3.05 -13.45 -3.96
N SER A 44 -3.30 -13.97 -2.76
CA SER A 44 -4.53 -14.71 -2.44
C SER A 44 -5.64 -13.83 -1.84
N TYR A 45 -5.37 -12.53 -1.67
CA TYR A 45 -6.33 -11.59 -1.10
C TYR A 45 -7.36 -11.13 -2.15
N LYS A 46 -8.61 -10.99 -1.71
CA LYS A 46 -9.68 -10.44 -2.56
C LYS A 46 -9.46 -8.95 -2.81
N GLU A 47 -9.84 -8.49 -3.99
CA GLU A 47 -9.76 -7.07 -4.38
C GLU A 47 -10.48 -6.16 -3.38
N SER A 48 -11.63 -6.57 -2.86
CA SER A 48 -12.37 -5.82 -1.83
C SER A 48 -11.59 -5.67 -0.52
N THR A 49 -10.82 -6.70 -0.13
CA THR A 49 -9.94 -6.66 1.05
C THR A 49 -8.80 -5.68 0.82
N ILE A 50 -8.15 -5.75 -0.35
CA ILE A 50 -7.04 -4.87 -0.72
C ILE A 50 -7.51 -3.41 -0.75
N ARG A 51 -8.65 -3.12 -1.40
CA ARG A 51 -9.24 -1.78 -1.43
C ARG A 51 -9.57 -1.28 -0.04
N THR A 52 -10.18 -2.11 0.81
CA THR A 52 -10.54 -1.73 2.19
C THR A 52 -9.30 -1.41 3.02
N HIS A 53 -8.25 -2.22 2.89
CA HIS A 53 -6.99 -1.94 3.58
C HIS A 53 -6.35 -0.63 3.09
N LEU A 54 -6.33 -0.41 1.77
CA LEU A 54 -5.79 0.80 1.18
C LEU A 54 -6.58 2.05 1.58
N THR A 55 -7.92 2.03 1.55
CA THR A 55 -8.74 3.22 1.76
C THR A 55 -9.10 3.51 3.22
N SER A 56 -9.19 2.48 4.07
CA SER A 56 -9.71 2.62 5.43
C SER A 56 -8.64 2.46 6.51
N LYS A 57 -7.70 1.51 6.33
CA LYS A 57 -6.69 1.18 7.35
C LYS A 57 -5.33 1.84 7.15
N CYS A 58 -4.92 2.05 5.91
CA CYS A 58 -3.60 2.58 5.58
C CYS A 58 -3.63 3.98 4.95
N CYS A 59 -4.82 4.58 4.79
CA CYS A 59 -4.97 5.94 4.28
C CYS A 59 -5.05 6.93 5.45
N VAL A 60 -4.07 7.82 5.56
CA VAL A 60 -4.11 8.96 6.49
C VAL A 60 -5.30 9.86 6.11
N GLY A 61 -6.39 9.80 6.88
CA GLY A 61 -7.58 10.64 6.68
C GLY A 61 -8.90 10.06 7.18
N THR A 62 -9.03 8.74 7.33
CA THR A 62 -10.23 8.08 7.86
C THR A 62 -10.16 7.97 9.38
N LYS A 63 -10.39 9.09 10.09
CA LYS A 63 -10.50 9.08 11.55
C LYS A 63 -11.77 8.31 11.98
N GLN A 64 -11.61 7.05 12.37
CA GLN A 64 -12.46 6.42 13.38
C GLN A 64 -11.56 6.04 14.56
N HIS A 65 -11.93 6.54 15.74
CA HIS A 65 -11.20 6.44 17.00
C HIS A 65 -10.60 5.03 17.23
N HIS A 66 -9.35 5.00 17.73
CA HIS A 66 -8.62 3.83 18.25
C HIS A 66 -8.05 2.79 17.27
N GLN A 67 -7.86 3.08 15.98
CA GLN A 67 -7.08 2.18 15.11
C GLN A 67 -5.66 2.72 14.87
N THR A 68 -4.67 1.83 14.98
CA THR A 68 -3.28 2.06 14.58
C THR A 68 -3.25 2.49 13.12
N VAL A 69 -3.08 3.78 12.87
CA VAL A 69 -2.91 4.31 11.51
C VAL A 69 -1.47 4.00 11.12
N TYR A 70 -1.30 3.25 10.04
CA TYR A 70 0.01 3.09 9.44
C TYR A 70 0.20 4.24 8.46
N ASP A 71 1.11 5.17 8.75
CA ASP A 71 1.50 6.29 7.89
C ASP A 71 2.30 5.82 6.66
N ASP A 72 1.93 4.70 6.04
CA ASP A 72 2.62 4.17 4.86
C ASP A 72 2.21 4.93 3.59
N TYR A 73 0.93 5.32 3.50
CA TYR A 73 0.34 5.93 2.31
C TYR A 73 -0.41 7.22 2.63
N ALA A 74 -0.20 8.23 1.79
CA ALA A 74 -0.97 9.47 1.80
C ALA A 74 -1.87 9.52 0.57
N ARG A 75 -3.14 9.87 0.74
CA ARG A 75 -4.03 10.17 -0.39
C ARG A 75 -3.73 11.57 -0.89
N ILE A 76 -3.18 11.65 -2.10
CA ILE A 76 -2.81 12.91 -2.76
C ILE A 76 -3.90 13.41 -3.72
N GLY A 77 -4.93 12.60 -4.01
CA GLY A 77 -6.00 12.98 -4.92
C GLY A 77 -7.21 12.03 -4.92
N HIS A 78 -8.07 12.18 -5.92
CA HIS A 78 -9.26 11.34 -6.08
C HIS A 78 -8.86 9.93 -6.57
N GLY A 79 -8.67 9.00 -5.64
CA GLY A 79 -8.23 7.62 -5.94
C GLY A 79 -6.72 7.48 -6.19
N LEU A 80 -5.95 8.52 -5.88
CA LEU A 80 -4.50 8.56 -6.00
C LEU A 80 -3.84 8.62 -4.62
N TYR A 81 -2.78 7.84 -4.48
CA TYR A 81 -2.02 7.63 -3.24
C TYR A 81 -0.52 7.77 -3.52
N ALA A 82 0.24 8.11 -2.49
CA ALA A 82 1.70 8.23 -2.51
C ALA A 82 2.30 7.55 -1.28
N LEU A 83 3.52 7.02 -1.40
CA LEU A 83 4.27 6.52 -0.24
C LEU A 83 4.73 7.71 0.61
N VAL A 84 4.45 7.68 1.91
CA VAL A 84 4.92 8.72 2.85
C VAL A 84 6.40 8.51 3.19
N HIS A 85 6.79 7.26 3.42
CA HIS A 85 8.17 6.87 3.75
C HIS A 85 8.80 6.08 2.59
N LEU A 86 9.18 6.79 1.52
CA LEU A 86 9.95 6.19 0.43
C LEU A 86 11.38 5.82 0.86
N SER A 87 11.88 6.44 1.93
CA SER A 87 13.29 6.46 2.33
C SER A 87 13.82 5.21 3.04
N ASP A 88 12.98 4.28 3.47
CA ASP A 88 13.40 3.08 4.25
C ASP A 88 13.74 1.86 3.36
N ALA A 89 14.11 2.11 2.09
CA ALA A 89 14.31 1.05 1.09
C ALA A 89 15.60 1.25 0.29
N MET A 90 16.69 1.65 0.96
CA MET A 90 18.03 1.64 0.40
C MET A 90 18.95 0.73 1.23
#